data_AF-A0A8A1MA78-F1
#
_entry.id   AF-A0A8A1MA78-F1
#
_cell.length_a   1.000
_cell.length_b   1.000
_cell.length_c   1.000
_cell.angle_alpha   90.00
_cell.angle_beta   90.00
_cell.angle_gamma   90.00
#
_symmetry.space_group_name_H-M   'P 1'
#
loop_
_entity.id
_entity.type
_entity.pdbx_description
1 polymer ?
#
loop_
_entity_poly.entity_id
_entity_poly.type
_entity_poly.pdbx_seq_one_letter_code
_entity_poly.pdbx_strand_id
1 'polypeptide(L)'
;MPQSDMQTVPITPSETPKPNDSLTPPTPAQSASLSPSPNHNPSHEEHQYLRLIRSILETGEHRPDRTGTGTCSLFAPPQLRFSLSKRTTSNPTSTSSRTPVLPLLTTKRVFLRAVIAELLWFISGSTSSLPLSEAGVKIWDGNGSREYLDSVGLSHRAVGDLGPVYGFQWRHFGAEYIDAQTDYTGQGVDQIAEVVRKLKENPYDRRIILSAWNPADLKKMALPPCHMFAQFYVSFPAGDRDDGGEENEDQNEKEKRKGTLSCQLYQRSCDMGLGVPFNIASYALLTHMLAHAADLHPGTLIHTMGDAHVYLDHI
;
A
#
# COMPACT_ATOMS: atom_id res chain seq x y z
N MET A 1 -39.73 12.45 33.27
CA MET A 1 -41.21 12.47 33.23
C MET A 1 -41.58 13.61 32.29
N PRO A 2 -42.28 13.36 31.18
CA PRO A 2 -43.42 12.46 31.06
C PRO A 2 -43.14 11.18 30.26
N GLN A 3 -43.98 10.18 30.52
CA GLN A 3 -43.99 8.83 29.95
C GLN A 3 -44.77 8.82 28.62
N SER A 4 -44.32 8.03 27.65
CA SER A 4 -45.12 7.65 26.48
C SER A 4 -45.26 6.13 26.44
N ASP A 5 -46.50 5.67 26.51
CA ASP A 5 -46.92 4.29 26.62
C ASP A 5 -46.57 3.43 25.39
N MET A 6 -46.00 2.26 25.65
CA MET A 6 -45.90 1.14 24.70
C MET A 6 -47.27 0.48 24.56
N GLN A 7 -47.78 0.40 23.32
CA GLN A 7 -48.90 -0.47 22.99
C GLN A 7 -48.40 -1.86 22.55
N THR A 8 -48.85 -2.87 23.30
CA THR A 8 -48.67 -4.30 23.03
C THR A 8 -49.69 -4.80 22.00
N VAL A 9 -49.23 -5.52 20.98
CA VAL A 9 -50.08 -6.23 20.00
C VAL A 9 -50.26 -7.70 20.44
N PRO A 10 -51.48 -8.27 20.41
CA PRO A 10 -51.73 -9.63 20.88
C PRO A 10 -51.37 -10.70 19.84
N ILE A 11 -50.87 -11.84 20.33
CA ILE A 11 -50.51 -13.04 19.57
C ILE A 11 -51.74 -13.97 19.52
N THR A 12 -52.18 -14.37 18.32
CA THR A 12 -53.18 -15.43 18.09
C THR A 12 -52.53 -16.78 17.77
N PRO A 13 -53.20 -17.92 18.08
CA PRO A 13 -52.56 -19.24 18.11
C PRO A 13 -52.45 -19.90 16.73
N SER A 14 -51.38 -20.70 16.61
CA SER A 14 -51.00 -21.57 15.49
C SER A 14 -52.09 -22.56 15.06
N GLU A 15 -52.45 -22.56 13.78
CA GLU A 15 -53.17 -23.66 13.12
C GLU A 15 -52.18 -24.68 12.55
N THR A 16 -52.31 -25.94 12.98
CA THR A 16 -51.60 -27.11 12.43
C THR A 16 -52.21 -27.56 11.10
N PRO A 17 -51.43 -27.78 10.02
CA PRO A 17 -51.95 -28.40 8.79
C PRO A 17 -51.98 -29.93 8.89
N LYS A 18 -53.06 -30.53 8.36
CA LYS A 18 -53.25 -32.00 8.19
C LYS A 18 -52.43 -32.56 7.01
N PRO A 19 -52.13 -33.87 6.99
CA PRO A 19 -51.33 -34.51 5.94
C PRO A 19 -52.21 -35.08 4.82
N ASN A 20 -51.87 -34.80 3.55
CA ASN A 20 -51.83 -35.81 2.49
C ASN A 20 -51.36 -35.23 1.14
N ASP A 21 -50.36 -35.89 0.55
CA ASP A 21 -50.41 -36.58 -0.76
C ASP A 21 -49.10 -36.44 -1.56
N SER A 22 -48.45 -37.61 -1.72
CA SER A 22 -47.52 -38.02 -2.78
C SER A 22 -46.67 -36.94 -3.48
N LEU A 23 -45.41 -36.81 -3.06
CA LEU A 23 -44.36 -36.20 -3.87
C LEU A 23 -43.62 -37.29 -4.65
N THR A 24 -43.81 -37.30 -5.97
CA THR A 24 -42.91 -37.98 -6.91
C THR A 24 -41.52 -37.31 -6.86
N PRO A 25 -40.41 -38.07 -6.91
CA PRO A 25 -39.08 -37.49 -6.88
C PRO A 25 -38.80 -36.72 -8.19
N PRO A 26 -38.17 -35.54 -8.14
CA PRO A 26 -37.80 -34.81 -9.35
C PRO A 26 -36.70 -35.55 -10.11
N THR A 27 -36.84 -35.55 -11.44
CA THR A 27 -35.88 -36.07 -12.41
C THR A 27 -34.50 -35.44 -12.21
N PRO A 28 -33.37 -36.17 -12.35
CA PRO A 28 -32.06 -35.60 -12.13
C PRO A 28 -31.80 -34.49 -13.16
N ALA A 29 -31.52 -33.28 -12.67
CA ALA A 29 -31.08 -32.18 -13.50
C ALA A 29 -29.80 -32.60 -14.24
N GLN A 30 -29.81 -32.45 -15.57
CA GLN A 30 -28.63 -32.62 -16.40
C GLN A 30 -27.49 -31.76 -15.85
N SER A 31 -26.32 -32.37 -15.69
CA SER A 31 -25.10 -31.72 -15.23
C SER A 31 -24.79 -30.51 -16.09
N ALA A 32 -25.03 -29.31 -15.56
CA ALA A 32 -24.49 -28.09 -16.13
C ALA A 32 -22.97 -28.25 -16.13
N SER A 33 -22.35 -28.22 -17.31
CA SER A 33 -20.90 -28.23 -17.45
C SER A 33 -20.35 -27.00 -16.73
N LEU A 34 -19.68 -27.23 -15.60
CA LEU A 34 -18.90 -26.20 -14.93
C LEU A 34 -17.90 -25.68 -15.96
N SER A 35 -18.02 -24.42 -16.33
CA SER A 35 -17.02 -23.70 -17.11
C SER A 35 -15.64 -23.98 -16.50
N PRO A 36 -14.60 -24.30 -17.28
CA PRO A 36 -13.29 -24.61 -16.73
C PRO A 36 -12.87 -23.43 -15.84
N SER A 37 -12.56 -23.73 -14.59
CA SER A 37 -11.95 -22.78 -13.67
C SER A 37 -10.80 -22.10 -14.41
N PRO A 38 -10.71 -20.76 -14.41
CA PRO A 38 -9.66 -20.07 -15.15
C PRO A 38 -8.30 -20.65 -14.75
N ASN A 39 -7.43 -20.86 -15.74
CA ASN A 39 -6.10 -21.45 -15.53
C ASN A 39 -5.37 -20.69 -14.42
N HIS A 40 -5.32 -21.30 -13.23
CA HIS A 40 -4.63 -20.76 -12.08
C HIS A 40 -3.13 -20.75 -12.39
N ASN A 41 -2.53 -19.56 -12.52
CA ASN A 41 -1.09 -19.46 -12.72
C ASN A 41 -0.38 -19.53 -11.36
N PRO A 42 0.22 -20.67 -10.95
CA PRO A 42 0.86 -20.81 -9.64
C PRO A 42 2.09 -19.89 -9.47
N SER A 43 2.61 -19.35 -10.58
CA SER A 43 3.73 -18.39 -10.58
C SER A 43 3.29 -16.94 -10.42
N HIS A 44 1.98 -16.65 -10.32
CA HIS A 44 1.50 -15.28 -10.16
C HIS A 44 2.05 -14.66 -8.87
N GLU A 45 2.52 -13.41 -8.98
CA GLU A 45 3.25 -12.72 -7.90
C GLU A 45 2.42 -12.53 -6.63
N GLU A 46 1.09 -12.41 -6.74
CA GLU A 46 0.15 -12.34 -5.60
C GLU A 46 0.23 -13.57 -4.67
N HIS A 47 0.63 -14.74 -5.17
CA HIS A 47 0.79 -15.91 -4.31
C HIS A 47 1.88 -15.74 -3.26
N GLN A 48 2.82 -14.80 -3.44
CA GLN A 48 3.79 -14.48 -2.38
C GLN A 48 3.09 -13.97 -1.11
N TYR A 49 2.12 -13.06 -1.27
CA TYR A 49 1.31 -12.54 -0.17
C TYR A 49 0.44 -13.63 0.47
N LEU A 50 -0.26 -14.42 -0.35
CA LEU A 50 -1.13 -15.50 0.14
C LEU A 50 -0.36 -16.60 0.87
N ARG A 51 0.81 -16.98 0.36
CA ARG A 51 1.69 -17.96 1.03
C ARG A 51 2.20 -17.41 2.35
N LEU A 52 2.58 -16.13 2.41
CA LEU A 52 3.03 -15.53 3.65
C LEU A 52 1.94 -15.51 4.73
N ILE A 53 0.69 -15.16 4.36
CA ILE A 53 -0.43 -15.28 5.30
C ILE A 53 -0.56 -16.71 5.81
N ARG A 54 -0.54 -17.70 4.91
CA ARG A 54 -0.61 -19.11 5.30
C ARG A 54 0.52 -19.50 6.26
N SER A 55 1.76 -19.10 5.97
CA SER A 55 2.89 -19.37 6.86
C SER A 55 2.72 -18.71 8.23
N ILE A 56 2.21 -17.47 8.30
CA ILE A 56 1.91 -16.83 9.58
C ILE A 56 0.87 -17.62 10.36
N LEU A 57 -0.22 -18.06 9.71
CA LEU A 57 -1.28 -18.82 10.40
C LEU A 57 -0.83 -20.22 10.84
N GLU A 58 0.08 -20.86 10.10
CA GLU A 58 0.54 -22.22 10.40
C GLU A 58 1.68 -22.24 11.44
N THR A 59 2.60 -21.28 11.38
CA THR A 59 3.85 -21.33 12.16
C THR A 59 4.17 -20.07 12.94
N GLY A 60 3.33 -19.03 12.85
CA GLY A 60 3.54 -17.76 13.54
C GLY A 60 3.43 -17.89 15.05
N GLU A 61 4.15 -17.01 15.75
CA GLU A 61 4.06 -16.87 17.19
C GLU A 61 2.84 -16.03 17.57
N HIS A 62 2.05 -16.52 18.52
CA HIS A 62 1.00 -15.73 19.16
C HIS A 62 1.63 -14.65 20.03
N ARG A 63 1.32 -13.37 19.77
CA ARG A 63 1.86 -12.24 20.53
C ARG A 63 0.74 -11.33 21.01
N PRO A 64 0.78 -10.88 22.28
CA PRO A 64 -0.07 -9.78 22.71
C PRO A 64 0.37 -8.51 21.96
N ASP A 65 -0.56 -7.58 21.75
CA ASP A 65 -0.29 -6.33 21.07
C ASP A 65 -0.93 -5.14 21.81
N ARG A 66 -0.58 -3.91 21.39
CA ARG A 66 -1.02 -2.68 22.04
C ARG A 66 -2.53 -2.41 21.95
N THR A 67 -3.24 -3.00 20.99
CA THR A 67 -4.70 -2.86 20.83
C THR A 67 -5.45 -3.81 21.74
N GLY A 68 -4.79 -4.85 22.26
CA GLY A 68 -5.40 -5.91 23.06
C GLY A 68 -6.08 -7.02 22.23
N THR A 69 -6.03 -6.94 20.90
CA THR A 69 -6.60 -7.95 19.99
C THR A 69 -5.79 -9.24 19.98
N GLY A 70 -4.47 -9.11 20.09
CA GLY A 70 -3.51 -10.19 19.86
C GLY A 70 -3.25 -10.41 18.37
N THR A 71 -2.11 -11.03 18.09
CA THR A 71 -1.66 -11.32 16.72
C THR A 71 -1.05 -12.70 16.61
N CYS A 72 -1.02 -13.25 15.40
CA CYS A 72 -0.09 -14.30 15.00
C CYS A 72 0.97 -13.68 14.08
N SER A 73 2.26 -13.93 14.32
CA SER A 73 3.33 -13.14 13.68
C SER A 73 4.57 -13.96 13.29
N LEU A 74 5.26 -13.49 12.25
CA LEU A 74 6.62 -13.91 11.87
C LEU A 74 7.54 -12.70 11.82
N PHE A 75 8.73 -12.83 12.38
CA PHE A 75 9.76 -11.80 12.28
C PHE A 75 10.63 -12.03 11.04
N ALA A 76 10.84 -10.96 10.26
CA ALA A 76 11.66 -10.94 9.06
C ALA A 76 11.35 -12.07 8.06
N PRO A 77 10.09 -12.20 7.59
CA PRO A 77 9.73 -13.21 6.60
C PRO A 77 10.41 -12.96 5.24
N PRO A 78 10.33 -13.92 4.30
CA PRO A 78 10.82 -13.71 2.94
C PRO A 78 10.24 -12.44 2.29
N GLN A 79 11.09 -11.72 1.55
CA GLN A 79 10.68 -10.50 0.85
C GLN A 79 9.63 -10.80 -0.23
N LEU A 80 8.65 -9.91 -0.38
CA LEU A 80 7.73 -9.93 -1.53
C LEU A 80 8.35 -9.14 -2.69
N ARG A 81 8.22 -9.63 -3.92
CA ARG A 81 8.74 -8.94 -5.12
C ARG A 81 7.66 -8.83 -6.19
N PHE A 82 7.42 -7.63 -6.69
CA PHE A 82 6.39 -7.36 -7.68
C PHE A 82 6.94 -6.63 -8.90
N SER A 83 6.71 -7.16 -10.10
CA SER A 83 7.05 -6.48 -11.34
C SER A 83 6.10 -5.32 -11.59
N LEU A 84 6.66 -4.14 -11.87
CA LEU A 84 5.92 -2.92 -12.15
C LEU A 84 5.78 -2.65 -13.65
N SER A 85 6.34 -3.51 -14.49
CA SER A 85 6.09 -3.50 -15.93
C SER A 85 6.22 -4.89 -16.54
N LYS A 86 5.65 -5.06 -17.74
CA LYS A 86 5.82 -6.25 -18.59
C LYS A 86 6.24 -5.79 -19.99
N ARG A 87 7.03 -6.60 -20.69
CA ARG A 87 7.34 -6.34 -22.11
C ARG A 87 6.06 -6.44 -22.92
N THR A 88 5.84 -5.49 -23.83
CA THR A 88 4.68 -5.54 -24.72
C THR A 88 4.92 -6.58 -25.82
N THR A 89 3.95 -7.45 -26.06
CA THR A 89 4.04 -8.51 -27.08
C THR A 89 3.65 -8.06 -28.48
N SER A 90 3.23 -6.79 -28.65
CA SER A 90 2.71 -6.27 -29.92
C SER A 90 3.78 -5.99 -30.97
N ASN A 91 5.06 -5.90 -30.58
CA ASN A 91 6.17 -5.85 -31.52
C ASN A 91 7.41 -6.56 -30.93
N PRO A 92 7.76 -7.78 -31.37
CA PRO A 92 8.86 -8.56 -30.82
C PRO A 92 10.24 -7.91 -30.98
N THR A 93 10.36 -6.93 -31.88
CA THR A 93 11.62 -6.22 -32.17
C THR A 93 11.78 -4.92 -31.41
N SER A 94 10.72 -4.39 -30.77
CA SER A 94 10.81 -3.18 -29.94
C SER A 94 11.03 -3.56 -28.49
N THR A 95 12.29 -3.53 -28.05
CA THR A 95 12.72 -3.78 -26.68
C THR A 95 12.34 -2.66 -25.70
N SER A 96 11.96 -1.49 -26.22
CA SER A 96 11.65 -0.27 -25.47
C SER A 96 10.20 -0.20 -24.97
N SER A 97 9.28 -0.94 -25.59
CA SER A 97 7.86 -0.86 -25.28
C SER A 97 7.48 -1.74 -24.08
N ARG A 98 7.09 -1.10 -22.98
CA ARG A 98 6.70 -1.73 -21.71
C ARG A 98 5.30 -1.31 -21.29
N THR A 99 4.48 -2.27 -20.88
CA THR A 99 3.18 -2.01 -20.25
C THR A 99 3.39 -1.85 -18.75
N PRO A 100 3.06 -0.69 -18.15
CA PRO A 100 3.04 -0.53 -16.70
C PRO A 100 2.09 -1.54 -16.04
N VAL A 101 2.51 -2.09 -14.90
CA VAL A 101 1.72 -2.99 -14.07
C VAL A 101 1.67 -2.42 -12.66
N LEU A 102 0.47 -2.38 -12.08
CA LEU A 102 0.28 -2.06 -10.68
C LEU A 102 -0.06 -3.36 -9.93
N PRO A 103 0.73 -3.79 -8.93
CA PRO A 103 0.42 -4.95 -8.10
C PRO A 103 -0.72 -4.62 -7.13
N LEU A 104 -1.93 -4.51 -7.66
CA LEU A 104 -3.15 -4.38 -6.89
C LEU A 104 -3.69 -5.79 -6.64
N LEU A 105 -3.72 -6.22 -5.38
CA LEU A 105 -4.18 -7.57 -5.03
C LEU A 105 -5.61 -7.80 -5.52
N THR A 106 -5.88 -9.01 -6.01
CA THR A 106 -7.14 -9.38 -6.65
C THR A 106 -8.01 -10.28 -5.77
N THR A 107 -7.41 -11.00 -4.82
CA THR A 107 -8.11 -11.86 -3.85
C THR A 107 -8.96 -11.07 -2.84
N LYS A 108 -8.74 -9.76 -2.72
CA LYS A 108 -9.56 -8.82 -1.96
C LYS A 108 -9.52 -7.47 -2.65
N ARG A 109 -10.66 -6.80 -2.78
CA ARG A 109 -10.71 -5.44 -3.34
C ARG A 109 -9.94 -4.48 -2.45
N VAL A 110 -8.83 -3.94 -2.96
CA VAL A 110 -8.05 -2.89 -2.31
C VAL A 110 -8.71 -1.52 -2.54
N PHE A 111 -8.71 -0.66 -1.52
CA PHE A 111 -9.29 0.68 -1.59
C PHE A 111 -8.40 1.67 -2.37
N LEU A 112 -8.24 1.45 -3.67
CA LEU A 112 -7.30 2.19 -4.54
C LEU A 112 -7.45 3.71 -4.47
N ARG A 113 -8.68 4.23 -4.35
CA ARG A 113 -8.92 5.66 -4.20
C ARG A 113 -8.22 6.24 -2.96
N ALA A 114 -8.25 5.53 -1.84
CA ALA A 114 -7.56 5.93 -0.63
C ALA A 114 -6.04 5.82 -0.80
N VAL A 115 -5.53 4.79 -1.48
CA VAL A 115 -4.10 4.64 -1.80
C VAL A 115 -3.57 5.88 -2.54
N ILE A 116 -4.29 6.31 -3.57
CA ILE A 116 -3.91 7.49 -4.37
C ILE A 116 -3.97 8.76 -3.51
N ALA A 117 -5.08 8.98 -2.81
CA ALA A 117 -5.27 10.20 -2.00
C ALA A 117 -4.22 10.32 -0.88
N GLU A 118 -3.94 9.23 -0.16
CA GLU A 118 -2.94 9.21 0.90
C GLU A 118 -1.53 9.41 0.36
N LEU A 119 -1.19 8.81 -0.78
CA LEU A 119 0.13 9.01 -1.37
C LEU A 119 0.35 10.47 -1.78
N LEU A 120 -0.64 11.11 -2.40
CA LEU A 120 -0.58 12.53 -2.73
C LEU A 120 -0.51 13.41 -1.47
N TRP A 121 -1.22 13.03 -0.41
CA TRP A 121 -1.13 13.66 0.90
C TRP A 121 0.28 13.56 1.49
N PHE A 122 0.92 12.39 1.46
CA PHE A 122 2.32 12.24 1.88
C PHE A 122 3.26 13.10 1.03
N ILE A 123 3.12 13.04 -0.31
CA ILE A 123 3.97 13.83 -1.22
C ILE A 123 3.81 15.32 -0.93
N SER A 124 2.61 15.81 -0.61
CA SER A 124 2.39 17.23 -0.30
C SER A 124 3.05 17.72 0.99
N GLY A 125 3.51 16.82 1.87
CA GLY A 125 4.02 17.19 3.18
C GLY A 125 2.94 17.42 4.24
N SER A 126 1.66 17.21 3.90
CA SER A 126 0.53 17.39 4.80
C SER A 126 0.60 16.45 6.01
N THR A 127 0.13 16.96 7.16
CA THR A 127 0.09 16.24 8.44
C THR A 127 -1.28 16.26 9.12
N SER A 128 -2.26 16.96 8.52
CA SER A 128 -3.64 16.93 8.98
C SER A 128 -4.41 15.79 8.33
N SER A 129 -5.16 14.99 9.08
CA SER A 129 -6.07 13.99 8.53
C SER A 129 -7.29 14.60 7.81
N LEU A 130 -7.63 15.86 8.11
CA LEU A 130 -8.89 16.48 7.67
C LEU A 130 -9.06 16.53 6.14
N PRO A 131 -8.05 16.90 5.32
CA PRO A 131 -8.21 16.88 3.86
C PRO A 131 -8.52 15.49 3.29
N LEU A 132 -7.99 14.42 3.93
CA LEU A 132 -8.34 13.05 3.55
C LEU A 132 -9.79 12.74 3.95
N SER A 133 -10.19 13.10 5.17
CA SER A 133 -11.56 12.89 5.67
C SER A 133 -12.59 13.63 4.83
N GLU A 134 -12.33 14.88 4.43
CA GLU A 134 -13.16 15.70 3.53
C GLU A 134 -13.26 15.07 2.14
N ALA A 135 -12.17 14.47 1.66
CA ALA A 135 -12.18 13.64 0.47
C ALA A 135 -12.82 12.26 0.73
N GLY A 136 -13.47 11.99 1.85
CA GLY A 136 -14.11 10.70 2.15
C GLY A 136 -13.13 9.52 2.32
N VAL A 137 -11.86 9.81 2.61
CA VAL A 137 -10.81 8.83 2.92
C VAL A 137 -10.53 8.89 4.43
N LYS A 138 -11.13 7.95 5.18
CA LYS A 138 -11.20 7.98 6.65
C LYS A 138 -10.12 7.18 7.37
N ILE A 139 -9.08 6.77 6.66
CA ILE A 139 -8.07 5.82 7.17
C ILE A 139 -7.24 6.37 8.34
N TRP A 140 -7.19 7.71 8.49
CA TRP A 140 -6.49 8.39 9.58
C TRP A 140 -7.42 8.98 10.65
N ASP A 141 -8.75 8.91 10.48
CA ASP A 141 -9.71 9.54 11.39
C ASP A 141 -9.58 8.99 12.82
N GLY A 142 -9.38 7.68 12.97
CA GLY A 142 -9.20 7.05 14.27
C GLY A 142 -7.96 7.58 15.00
N ASN A 143 -6.82 7.65 14.30
CA ASN A 143 -5.56 8.16 14.87
C ASN A 143 -5.53 9.69 15.02
N GLY A 144 -6.39 10.42 14.32
CA GLY A 144 -6.56 11.87 14.43
C GLY A 144 -7.64 12.31 15.42
N SER A 145 -8.38 11.38 16.02
CA SER A 145 -9.46 11.67 16.96
C SER A 145 -8.95 12.31 18.26
N ARG A 146 -9.82 13.08 18.94
CA ARG A 146 -9.48 13.68 20.24
C ARG A 146 -9.11 12.61 21.26
N GLU A 147 -9.90 11.55 21.31
CA GLU A 147 -9.73 10.43 22.23
C GLU A 147 -8.39 9.74 22.03
N TYR A 148 -8.00 9.49 20.78
CA TYR A 148 -6.73 8.84 20.49
C TYR A 148 -5.54 9.74 20.80
N LEU A 149 -5.57 11.01 20.37
CA LEU A 149 -4.51 11.98 20.64
C LEU A 149 -4.28 12.16 22.14
N ASP A 150 -5.35 12.21 22.95
CA ASP A 150 -5.24 12.27 24.41
C ASP A 150 -4.62 11.00 24.99
N SER A 151 -5.00 9.83 24.48
CA SER A 151 -4.49 8.53 24.93
C SER A 151 -2.97 8.37 24.71
N VAL A 152 -2.41 9.07 23.72
CA VAL A 152 -0.97 9.06 23.40
C VAL A 152 -0.22 10.30 23.91
N GLY A 153 -0.84 11.13 24.76
CA GLY A 153 -0.19 12.28 25.39
C GLY A 153 -0.06 13.51 24.49
N LEU A 154 -0.84 13.60 23.42
CA LEU A 154 -0.85 14.71 22.45
C LEU A 154 -2.10 15.60 22.65
N SER A 155 -2.50 15.85 23.89
CA SER A 155 -3.70 16.63 24.24
C SER A 155 -3.68 18.07 23.75
N HIS A 156 -2.49 18.63 23.54
CA HIS A 156 -2.28 19.98 23.02
C HIS A 156 -2.54 20.10 21.51
N ARG A 157 -2.59 18.99 20.75
CA ARG A 157 -2.82 19.00 19.30
C ARG A 157 -4.28 19.22 18.96
N ALA A 158 -4.55 19.88 17.84
CA ALA A 158 -5.88 19.96 17.27
C ALA A 158 -6.34 18.60 16.74
N VAL A 159 -7.67 18.38 16.66
CA VAL A 159 -8.22 17.17 16.03
C VAL A 159 -7.73 17.08 14.58
N GLY A 160 -7.25 15.90 14.21
CA GLY A 160 -6.66 15.62 12.91
C GLY A 160 -5.20 16.01 12.75
N ASP A 161 -4.57 16.75 13.68
CA ASP A 161 -3.12 16.98 13.66
C ASP A 161 -2.38 15.69 14.09
N LEU A 162 -1.79 14.99 13.12
CA LEU A 162 -1.06 13.75 13.34
C LEU A 162 0.39 13.97 13.80
N GLY A 163 0.86 15.22 13.84
CA GLY A 163 2.25 15.57 14.10
C GLY A 163 3.17 15.36 12.89
N PRO A 164 4.50 15.35 13.10
CA PRO A 164 5.51 15.26 12.02
C PRO A 164 5.65 13.84 11.46
N VAL A 165 4.56 13.27 10.94
CA VAL A 165 4.50 11.92 10.36
C VAL A 165 5.10 11.87 8.95
N TYR A 166 4.88 10.76 8.23
CA TYR A 166 5.43 10.43 6.91
C TYR A 166 5.74 11.62 5.99
N GLY A 167 4.71 12.31 5.47
CA GLY A 167 4.88 13.37 4.48
C GLY A 167 5.76 14.52 4.98
N PHE A 168 5.59 14.90 6.24
CA PHE A 168 6.46 15.90 6.87
C PHE A 168 7.90 15.45 6.89
N GLN A 169 8.18 14.21 7.30
CA GLN A 169 9.56 13.69 7.26
C GLN A 169 10.07 13.60 5.82
N TRP A 170 9.22 13.35 4.82
CA TRP A 170 9.64 13.27 3.41
C TRP A 170 10.02 14.63 2.82
N ARG A 171 9.32 15.71 3.20
CA ARG A 171 9.50 17.05 2.61
C ARG A 171 10.28 18.02 3.50
N HIS A 172 10.29 17.77 4.81
CA HIS A 172 10.78 18.68 5.85
C HIS A 172 11.57 17.92 6.94
N PHE A 173 12.36 16.91 6.58
CA PHE A 173 13.08 16.07 7.54
C PHE A 173 13.95 16.93 8.47
N GLY A 174 13.75 16.80 9.79
CA GLY A 174 14.48 17.53 10.81
C GLY A 174 14.05 18.98 11.04
N ALA A 175 13.00 19.48 10.36
CA ALA A 175 12.38 20.75 10.71
C ALA A 175 11.68 20.68 12.07
N GLU A 176 11.64 21.80 12.79
CA GLU A 176 10.91 21.89 14.06
C GLU A 176 9.40 21.94 13.79
N TYR A 177 8.70 20.87 14.18
CA TYR A 177 7.25 20.80 14.03
C TYR A 177 6.53 21.69 15.05
N ILE A 178 5.66 22.56 14.56
CA ILE A 178 4.76 23.42 15.33
C ILE A 178 3.34 22.80 15.31
N ASP A 179 2.63 22.90 14.20
CA ASP A 179 1.31 22.33 13.99
C ASP A 179 1.06 21.96 12.50
N ALA A 180 -0.12 21.43 12.20
CA ALA A 180 -0.49 20.99 10.86
C ALA A 180 -0.87 22.11 9.88
N GLN A 181 -0.97 23.37 10.34
CA GLN A 181 -1.37 24.53 9.53
C GLN A 181 -0.17 25.44 9.19
N THR A 182 0.96 25.22 9.85
CA THR A 182 2.21 25.95 9.63
C THR A 182 2.76 25.67 8.24
N ASP A 183 3.23 26.71 7.54
CA ASP A 183 3.98 26.58 6.31
C ASP A 183 5.44 26.21 6.59
N TYR A 184 5.82 25.00 6.21
CA TYR A 184 7.18 24.48 6.37
C TYR A 184 8.04 24.63 5.11
N THR A 185 7.59 25.38 4.10
CA THR A 185 8.34 25.58 2.86
C THR A 185 9.76 26.06 3.14
N GLY A 186 10.74 25.34 2.57
CA GLY A 186 12.17 25.63 2.75
C GLY A 186 12.77 25.20 4.09
N GLN A 187 11.99 24.59 4.99
CA GLN A 187 12.47 24.07 6.26
C GLN A 187 12.83 22.58 6.17
N GLY A 188 13.88 22.18 6.88
CA GLY A 188 14.34 20.79 6.92
C GLY A 188 14.98 20.32 5.60
N VAL A 189 15.02 19.00 5.42
CA VAL A 189 15.52 18.37 4.18
C VAL A 189 14.36 17.81 3.37
N ASP A 190 14.21 18.29 2.13
CA ASP A 190 13.27 17.74 1.15
C ASP A 190 13.88 16.50 0.47
N GLN A 191 13.59 15.34 1.05
CA GLN A 191 14.10 14.07 0.56
C GLN A 191 13.48 13.66 -0.79
N ILE A 192 12.22 14.03 -1.06
CA ILE A 192 11.56 13.73 -2.34
C ILE A 192 12.22 14.51 -3.47
N ALA A 193 12.48 15.80 -3.27
CA ALA A 193 13.21 16.62 -4.25
C ALA A 193 14.60 16.05 -4.52
N GLU A 194 15.33 15.65 -3.47
CA GLU A 194 16.68 15.06 -3.60
C GLU A 194 16.66 13.70 -4.32
N VAL A 195 15.65 12.86 -4.04
CA VAL A 195 15.44 11.59 -4.78
C VAL A 195 15.22 11.86 -6.26
N VAL A 196 14.28 12.75 -6.62
CA VAL A 196 14.00 13.09 -8.02
C VAL A 196 15.23 13.65 -8.72
N ARG A 197 15.97 14.54 -8.06
CA ARG A 197 17.21 15.12 -8.58
C ARG A 197 18.26 14.05 -8.87
N LYS A 198 18.53 13.16 -7.90
CA LYS A 198 19.47 12.04 -8.08
C LYS A 198 19.04 11.09 -9.19
N LEU A 199 17.76 10.77 -9.31
CA LEU A 199 17.26 9.90 -10.39
C LEU A 199 17.53 10.50 -11.78
N LYS A 200 17.44 11.82 -11.93
CA LYS A 200 17.69 12.53 -13.19
C LYS A 200 19.18 12.72 -13.49
N GLU A 201 19.94 13.14 -12.48
CA GLU A 201 21.29 13.67 -12.65
C GLU A 201 22.38 12.63 -12.33
N ASN A 202 22.14 11.74 -11.38
CA ASN A 202 23.11 10.74 -10.92
C ASN A 202 22.44 9.37 -10.65
N PRO A 203 21.86 8.71 -11.67
CA PRO A 203 21.03 7.50 -11.47
C PRO A 203 21.81 6.29 -10.94
N TYR A 204 23.14 6.28 -11.03
CA TYR A 204 24.01 5.23 -10.45
C TYR A 204 24.30 5.44 -8.96
N ASP A 205 23.82 6.54 -8.36
CA ASP A 205 24.02 6.81 -6.94
C ASP A 205 23.45 5.67 -6.08
N ARG A 206 24.20 5.28 -5.05
CA ARG A 206 23.82 4.22 -4.11
C ARG A 206 23.10 4.76 -2.87
N ARG A 207 22.79 6.06 -2.84
CA ARG A 207 22.18 6.81 -1.74
C ARG A 207 20.93 7.57 -2.21
N ILE A 208 20.16 6.94 -3.08
CA ILE A 208 18.80 7.39 -3.45
C ILE A 208 17.85 6.76 -2.42
N ILE A 209 17.62 7.47 -1.32
CA ILE A 209 16.96 6.96 -0.12
C ILE A 209 15.94 7.95 0.41
N LEU A 210 14.89 7.42 1.05
CA LEU A 210 13.79 8.15 1.65
C LEU A 210 13.49 7.54 3.02
N SER A 211 13.55 8.35 4.09
CA SER A 211 13.27 7.90 5.46
C SER A 211 12.15 8.70 6.09
N ALA A 212 11.21 8.02 6.73
CA ALA A 212 10.27 8.62 7.67
C ALA A 212 10.71 8.41 9.14
N TRP A 213 11.77 7.64 9.40
CA TRP A 213 12.20 7.34 10.76
C TRP A 213 13.11 8.44 11.32
N ASN A 214 12.54 9.31 12.16
CA ASN A 214 13.26 10.34 12.89
C ASN A 214 13.13 10.11 14.41
N PRO A 215 14.14 9.53 15.08
CA PRO A 215 14.09 9.26 16.52
C PRO A 215 13.76 10.47 17.39
N ALA A 216 14.18 11.67 16.99
CA ALA A 216 13.94 12.90 17.75
C ALA A 216 12.45 13.32 17.76
N ASP A 217 11.71 12.92 16.71
CA ASP A 217 10.31 13.31 16.51
C ASP A 217 9.31 12.21 16.85
N LEU A 218 9.73 10.97 17.12
CA LEU A 218 8.80 9.84 17.33
C LEU A 218 7.74 10.11 18.40
N LYS A 219 8.10 10.81 19.48
CA LYS A 219 7.17 11.16 20.57
C LYS A 219 6.17 12.27 20.20
N LYS A 220 6.38 12.96 19.08
CA LYS A 220 5.51 14.03 18.57
C LYS A 220 4.44 13.51 17.61
N MET A 221 4.59 12.27 17.14
CA MET A 221 3.75 11.66 16.11
C MET A 221 2.57 10.91 16.75
N ALA A 222 1.37 11.04 16.18
CA ALA A 222 0.21 10.27 16.60
C ALA A 222 0.45 8.76 16.46
N LEU A 223 1.12 8.35 15.37
CA LEU A 223 1.54 6.97 15.16
C LEU A 223 2.94 6.93 14.53
N PRO A 224 3.92 6.24 15.14
CA PRO A 224 5.24 6.07 14.53
C PRO A 224 5.18 5.41 13.15
N PRO A 225 6.00 5.81 12.17
CA PRO A 225 5.92 5.31 10.81
C PRO A 225 6.05 3.79 10.71
N CYS A 226 5.12 3.14 10.02
CA CYS A 226 5.20 1.70 9.74
C CYS A 226 6.15 1.42 8.57
N HIS A 227 5.87 2.02 7.40
CA HIS A 227 6.74 2.01 6.23
C HIS A 227 7.75 3.16 6.34
N MET A 228 8.89 2.83 6.93
CA MET A 228 9.78 3.85 7.49
C MET A 228 10.98 4.20 6.62
N PHE A 229 11.32 3.36 5.65
CA PHE A 229 12.52 3.54 4.83
C PHE A 229 12.32 2.93 3.43
N ALA A 230 12.74 3.65 2.40
CA ALA A 230 12.80 3.13 1.04
C ALA A 230 14.12 3.50 0.37
N GLN A 231 14.65 2.58 -0.43
CA GLN A 231 15.80 2.81 -1.29
C GLN A 231 15.41 2.58 -2.75
N PHE A 232 15.90 3.45 -3.62
CA PHE A 232 15.68 3.38 -5.05
C PHE A 232 16.97 2.96 -5.78
N TYR A 233 16.80 2.25 -6.90
CA TYR A 233 17.90 1.74 -7.71
C TYR A 233 17.57 1.85 -9.19
N VAL A 234 18.44 2.49 -9.97
CA VAL A 234 18.31 2.55 -11.43
C VAL A 234 19.22 1.50 -12.06
N SER A 235 18.61 0.60 -12.83
CA SER A 235 19.32 -0.39 -13.63
C SER A 235 19.26 -0.02 -15.11
N PHE A 236 20.30 -0.41 -15.84
CA PHE A 236 20.34 -0.29 -17.29
C PHE A 236 20.64 -1.70 -17.84
N PRO A 237 19.62 -2.56 -18.08
CA PRO A 237 19.82 -3.92 -18.56
C PRO A 237 20.06 -3.96 -20.08
N ALA A 238 20.92 -4.86 -20.55
CA ALA A 238 21.49 -4.83 -21.90
C ALA A 238 20.46 -5.01 -23.03
N GLY A 239 19.29 -5.57 -22.73
CA GLY A 239 18.19 -5.79 -23.68
C GLY A 239 17.17 -4.65 -23.78
N ASP A 240 17.44 -3.47 -23.22
CA ASP A 240 16.64 -2.25 -23.44
C ASP A 240 17.35 -1.28 -24.40
N ARG A 241 18.24 -1.79 -25.26
CA ARG A 241 18.75 -0.99 -26.36
C ARG A 241 17.71 -1.02 -27.48
N ASP A 242 17.35 0.15 -27.99
CA ASP A 242 16.82 0.25 -29.35
C ASP A 242 18.02 0.07 -30.28
N ASP A 243 18.47 -1.18 -30.46
CA ASP A 243 19.53 -1.51 -31.42
C ASP A 243 18.93 -1.48 -32.83
N GLY A 244 18.56 -0.29 -33.27
CA GLY A 244 18.07 0.04 -34.61
C GLY A 244 19.06 0.87 -35.43
N GLY A 245 20.36 0.81 -35.15
CA GLY A 245 21.36 1.59 -35.88
C GLY A 245 22.69 0.85 -36.04
N GLU A 246 22.98 0.44 -37.29
CA GLU A 246 24.35 0.35 -37.77
C GLU A 246 25.10 1.66 -37.45
N GLU A 247 26.38 1.54 -37.12
CA GLU A 247 27.27 2.67 -36.81
C GLU A 247 27.42 3.59 -38.03
N ASN A 248 26.44 4.46 -38.26
CA ASN A 248 26.57 5.62 -39.14
C ASN A 248 26.96 6.81 -38.28
N GLU A 249 28.18 7.31 -38.48
CA GLU A 249 28.85 8.36 -37.69
C GLU A 249 28.17 9.75 -37.76
N ASP A 250 26.98 9.90 -38.36
CA ASP A 250 26.43 11.18 -38.80
C ASP A 250 24.99 11.52 -38.36
N GLN A 251 24.47 10.99 -37.25
CA GLN A 251 23.17 11.43 -36.70
C GLN A 251 23.23 11.86 -35.23
N ASN A 252 22.85 13.13 -35.01
CA ASN A 252 23.07 13.94 -33.82
C ASN A 252 22.04 13.74 -32.70
N GLU A 253 21.32 12.61 -32.66
CA GLU A 253 20.42 12.25 -31.57
C GLU A 253 20.57 10.76 -31.26
N LYS A 254 21.63 10.40 -30.53
CA LYS A 254 21.67 9.09 -29.84
C LYS A 254 20.56 9.08 -28.80
N GLU A 255 19.48 8.35 -29.07
CA GLU A 255 18.43 8.11 -28.08
C GLU A 255 19.07 7.58 -26.80
N LYS A 256 18.96 8.38 -25.73
CA LYS A 256 19.58 8.08 -24.45
C LYS A 256 18.89 6.85 -23.87
N ARG A 257 19.65 5.77 -23.68
CA ARG A 257 19.18 4.53 -23.05
C ARG A 257 18.38 4.83 -21.76
N LYS A 258 17.10 4.50 -21.78
CA LYS A 258 16.20 4.73 -20.64
C LYS A 258 16.45 3.72 -19.52
N GLY A 259 16.65 4.22 -18.30
CA GLY A 259 16.89 3.36 -17.13
C GLY A 259 15.61 2.74 -16.59
N THR A 260 15.74 1.69 -15.78
CA THR A 260 14.64 1.04 -15.07
C THR A 260 14.77 1.27 -13.56
N LEU A 261 13.77 1.93 -12.95
CA LEU A 261 13.71 2.28 -11.53
C LEU A 261 13.04 1.18 -10.70
N SER A 262 13.77 0.62 -9.75
CA SER A 262 13.24 -0.29 -8.73
C SER A 262 13.23 0.36 -7.35
N CYS A 263 12.33 -0.11 -6.48
CA CYS A 263 12.17 0.37 -5.11
C CYS A 263 12.27 -0.81 -4.14
N GLN A 264 13.12 -0.68 -3.12
CA GLN A 264 13.08 -1.54 -1.94
C GLN A 264 12.46 -0.78 -0.77
N LEU A 265 11.36 -1.29 -0.25
CA LEU A 265 10.66 -0.80 0.93
C LEU A 265 11.07 -1.63 2.15
N TYR A 266 11.38 -0.97 3.27
CA TYR A 266 11.42 -1.58 4.59
C TYR A 266 10.25 -1.08 5.45
N GLN A 267 9.46 -2.03 5.94
CA GLN A 267 8.32 -1.79 6.83
C GLN A 267 8.51 -2.54 8.13
N ARG A 268 8.55 -1.84 9.27
CA ARG A 268 8.84 -2.46 10.58
C ARG A 268 7.69 -3.31 11.14
N SER A 269 6.47 -3.01 10.74
CA SER A 269 5.22 -3.54 11.31
C SER A 269 4.19 -3.65 10.21
N CYS A 270 3.74 -4.87 9.92
CA CYS A 270 3.02 -5.21 8.70
C CYS A 270 1.75 -5.98 9.05
N ASP A 271 0.64 -5.26 9.17
CA ASP A 271 -0.68 -5.87 9.24
C ASP A 271 -1.00 -6.48 7.86
N MET A 272 -0.97 -7.81 7.80
CA MET A 272 -1.18 -8.55 6.57
C MET A 272 -2.62 -8.48 6.08
N GLY A 273 -3.63 -8.29 6.95
CA GLY A 273 -5.05 -8.30 6.55
C GLY A 273 -5.53 -6.98 5.97
N LEU A 274 -4.97 -5.86 6.44
CA LEU A 274 -5.38 -4.50 6.04
C LEU A 274 -4.25 -3.69 5.42
N GLY A 275 -3.13 -3.54 6.13
CA GLY A 275 -2.06 -2.60 5.77
C GLY A 275 -1.24 -3.01 4.55
N VAL A 276 -0.77 -4.25 4.50
CA VAL A 276 0.17 -4.72 3.46
C VAL A 276 -0.38 -4.60 2.04
N PRO A 277 -1.63 -5.00 1.72
CA PRO A 277 -2.21 -4.77 0.38
C PRO A 277 -2.19 -3.29 -0.03
N PHE A 278 -2.45 -2.39 0.92
CA PHE A 278 -2.43 -0.95 0.71
C PHE A 278 -1.00 -0.44 0.47
N ASN A 279 -0.03 -0.90 1.29
CA ASN A 279 1.37 -0.47 1.20
C ASN A 279 2.06 -0.98 -0.08
N ILE A 280 1.73 -2.19 -0.56
CA ILE A 280 2.19 -2.71 -1.86
C ILE A 280 1.75 -1.76 -2.98
N ALA A 281 0.46 -1.42 -3.04
CA ALA A 281 -0.07 -0.54 -4.07
C ALA A 281 0.50 0.88 -3.96
N SER A 282 0.64 1.42 -2.75
CA SER A 282 1.16 2.77 -2.49
C SER A 282 2.60 2.95 -2.96
N TYR A 283 3.52 2.06 -2.56
CA TYR A 283 4.93 2.19 -2.96
C TYR A 283 5.19 1.76 -4.41
N ALA A 284 4.36 0.87 -4.97
CA ALA A 284 4.37 0.64 -6.41
C ALA A 284 3.99 1.90 -7.18
N LEU A 285 2.91 2.59 -6.78
CA LEU A 285 2.47 3.83 -7.38
C LEU A 285 3.50 4.96 -7.22
N LEU A 286 4.11 5.11 -6.04
CA LEU A 286 5.21 6.05 -5.83
C LEU A 286 6.36 5.79 -6.80
N THR A 287 6.73 4.52 -6.99
CA THR A 287 7.80 4.13 -7.93
C THR A 287 7.43 4.48 -9.36
N HIS A 288 6.18 4.29 -9.78
CA HIS A 288 5.67 4.72 -11.08
C HIS A 288 5.77 6.24 -11.26
N MET A 289 5.35 7.02 -10.25
CA MET A 289 5.39 8.48 -10.28
C MET A 289 6.83 9.02 -10.37
N LEU A 290 7.74 8.48 -9.57
CA LEU A 290 9.16 8.85 -9.60
C LEU A 290 9.83 8.45 -10.91
N ALA A 291 9.51 7.26 -11.44
CA ALA A 291 10.01 6.82 -12.73
C ALA A 291 9.55 7.76 -13.85
N HIS A 292 8.25 8.10 -13.87
CA HIS A 292 7.73 9.07 -14.83
C HIS A 292 8.40 10.44 -14.72
N ALA A 293 8.52 10.97 -13.50
CA ALA A 293 9.14 12.28 -13.26
C ALA A 293 10.61 12.35 -13.69
N ALA A 294 11.33 11.23 -13.66
CA ALA A 294 12.74 11.12 -14.02
C ALA A 294 13.00 10.52 -15.43
N ASP A 295 11.95 10.34 -16.23
CA ASP A 295 12.02 9.68 -17.54
C ASP A 295 12.68 8.28 -17.48
N LEU A 296 12.20 7.42 -16.57
CA LEU A 296 12.63 6.04 -16.37
C LEU A 296 11.46 5.08 -16.59
N HIS A 297 11.77 3.80 -16.79
CA HIS A 297 10.78 2.71 -16.74
C HIS A 297 10.55 2.24 -15.31
N PRO A 298 9.30 1.93 -14.91
CA PRO A 298 9.03 1.29 -13.63
C PRO A 298 9.53 -0.16 -13.65
N GLY A 299 10.33 -0.54 -12.65
CA GLY A 299 11.03 -1.81 -12.54
C GLY A 299 10.34 -2.77 -11.58
N THR A 300 10.90 -2.95 -10.38
CA THR A 300 10.41 -3.90 -9.39
C THR A 300 10.19 -3.22 -8.05
N LEU A 301 9.10 -3.56 -7.36
CA LEU A 301 8.93 -3.29 -5.94
C LEU A 301 9.41 -4.50 -5.13
N ILE A 302 10.28 -4.28 -4.16
CA ILE A 302 10.74 -5.28 -3.19
C ILE A 302 10.28 -4.85 -1.81
N HIS A 303 9.41 -5.61 -1.17
CA HIS A 303 8.85 -5.31 0.16
C HIS A 303 9.54 -6.17 1.22
N THR A 304 10.35 -5.52 2.03
CA THR A 304 11.04 -6.10 3.20
C THR A 304 10.25 -5.77 4.45
N MET A 305 9.95 -6.78 5.26
CA MET A 305 9.08 -6.67 6.42
C MET A 305 9.85 -7.04 7.69
N GLY A 306 9.61 -6.30 8.77
CA GLY A 306 10.06 -6.63 10.13
C GLY A 306 9.07 -7.60 10.76
N ASP A 307 8.22 -7.11 11.64
CA ASP A 307 7.11 -7.87 12.22
C ASP A 307 5.96 -7.96 11.19
N ALA A 308 5.72 -9.16 10.64
CA ALA A 308 4.60 -9.43 9.76
C ALA A 308 3.55 -10.27 10.49
N HIS A 309 2.33 -9.76 10.60
CA HIS A 309 1.31 -10.34 11.47
C HIS A 309 -0.09 -10.31 10.88
N VAL A 310 -0.91 -11.23 11.38
CA VAL A 310 -2.35 -11.27 11.20
C VAL A 310 -2.97 -11.06 12.58
N TYR A 311 -3.86 -10.07 12.73
CA TYR A 311 -4.64 -9.90 13.95
C TYR A 311 -5.61 -11.07 14.14
N LEU A 312 -5.85 -11.47 15.38
CA LEU A 312 -6.68 -12.65 15.69
C LEU A 312 -8.14 -12.50 15.25
N ASP A 313 -8.65 -11.27 15.15
CA ASP A 313 -10.00 -10.97 14.65
C ASP A 313 -10.10 -10.95 13.11
N HIS A 314 -8.99 -11.18 12.40
CA HIS A 314 -8.95 -11.37 10.94
C HIS A 314 -8.84 -12.85 10.50
N ILE A 315 -8.72 -13.80 11.44
CA ILE A 315 -8.66 -15.26 11.20
C ILE A 315 -10.07 -15.83 11.09
#